data_AF-A0A957C9Q1-F1
#
_entry.id   AF-A0A957C9Q1-F1
#
_cell.length_a   1.000
_cell.length_b   1.000
_cell.length_c   1.000
_cell.angle_alpha   90.00
_cell.angle_beta   90.00
_cell.angle_gamma   90.00
#
_symmetry.space_group_name_H-M   'P 1'
#
loop_
_entity.id
_entity.type
_entity.pdbx_description
1 polymer ?
#
loop_
_entity_poly.entity_id
_entity_poly.type
_entity_poly.pdbx_seq_one_letter_code
_entity_poly.pdbx_strand_id
1 'polypeptide(L)'
;MIHPQEAQTFLTQKLGCAVTDVALVGAGAWSRCFGFRQGDDELVIRFGQYVDDFVKDQLAHRYANPDLPIPELLEIGTTNSGYYAISTRVHGTPLENVTSEQWQAVIPPLVAALEAMRTADISATTGFGGWGSEGNATKTTWSEHLLAVNLDTPDRRTYGWRQRLATHSPQGEAAFAWGYALLQTVAMDAVPRCLLHCDLINRNVLVEDAKIAGVFDWGCSIYGDHLYELAWFEFWAPWLPQLDVSLLRAELEARWQATGYAPTKKAERLAACYLHIGLDHLAYNAYVGDWETLLATAEQMKRLITAVSPP
;
A
#
# COMPACT_ATOMS: atom_id res chain seq x y z
N MET A 1 7.47 -23.68 5.24
CA MET A 1 7.17 -22.34 5.79
C MET A 1 7.90 -22.21 7.10
N ILE A 2 8.51 -21.06 7.40
CA ILE A 2 9.30 -20.89 8.64
C ILE A 2 8.38 -20.90 9.86
N HIS A 3 8.76 -21.66 10.89
CA HIS A 3 8.08 -21.76 12.19
C HIS A 3 8.83 -21.00 13.30
N PRO A 4 8.19 -20.65 14.43
CA PRO A 4 8.83 -19.87 15.51
C PRO A 4 10.16 -20.45 16.03
N GLN A 5 10.26 -21.78 16.16
CA GLN A 5 11.49 -22.45 16.60
C GLN A 5 12.63 -22.32 15.59
N GLU A 6 12.32 -22.37 14.29
CA GLU A 6 13.29 -22.16 13.23
C GLU A 6 13.75 -20.70 13.20
N ALA A 7 12.83 -19.74 13.37
CA ALA A 7 13.14 -18.32 13.49
C ALA A 7 14.04 -18.04 14.71
N GLN A 8 13.75 -18.63 15.87
CA GLN A 8 14.57 -18.50 17.07
C GLN A 8 15.98 -19.08 16.87
N THR A 9 16.09 -20.25 16.25
CA THR A 9 17.37 -20.88 15.94
C THR A 9 18.20 -20.00 15.01
N PHE A 10 17.56 -19.48 13.96
CA PHE A 10 18.19 -18.56 13.01
C PHE A 10 18.70 -17.29 13.71
N LEU A 11 17.84 -16.62 14.49
CA LEU A 11 18.19 -15.40 15.23
C LEU A 11 19.36 -15.62 16.19
N THR A 12 19.33 -16.72 16.96
CA THR A 12 20.39 -17.04 17.93
C THR A 12 21.74 -17.25 17.25
N GLN A 13 21.75 -17.99 16.13
CA GLN A 13 22.96 -18.21 15.35
C GLN A 13 23.46 -16.92 14.71
N LYS A 14 22.55 -16.10 14.17
CA LYS A 14 22.85 -14.88 13.44
C LYS A 14 23.40 -13.76 14.34
N LEU A 15 22.78 -13.55 15.50
CA LEU A 15 23.12 -12.48 16.43
C LEU A 15 24.24 -12.88 17.41
N GLY A 16 24.57 -14.17 17.50
CA GLY A 16 25.60 -14.69 18.42
C GLY A 16 25.21 -14.59 19.90
N CYS A 17 23.93 -14.31 20.20
CA CYS A 17 23.39 -14.21 21.55
C CYS A 17 22.01 -14.87 21.62
N ALA A 18 21.57 -15.21 22.84
CA ALA A 18 20.21 -15.70 23.05
C ALA A 18 19.18 -14.59 22.77
N VAL A 19 18.08 -14.96 22.13
CA VAL A 19 16.88 -14.13 21.97
C VAL A 19 15.71 -14.77 22.73
N THR A 20 14.77 -13.95 23.20
CA THR A 20 13.58 -14.41 23.92
C THR A 20 12.29 -13.98 23.23
N ASP A 21 11.16 -14.52 23.68
CA ASP A 21 9.80 -14.16 23.26
C ASP A 21 9.57 -14.19 21.74
N VAL A 22 10.19 -15.16 21.07
CA VAL A 22 10.01 -15.35 19.63
C VAL A 22 8.60 -15.85 19.34
N ALA A 23 7.78 -15.00 18.74
CA ALA A 23 6.38 -15.28 18.45
C ALA A 23 5.99 -14.81 17.05
N LEU A 24 5.11 -15.55 16.38
CA LEU A 24 4.51 -15.11 15.12
C LEU A 24 3.61 -13.91 15.41
N VAL A 25 3.88 -12.77 14.77
CA VAL A 25 3.11 -11.53 14.94
C VAL A 25 2.33 -11.12 13.70
N GLY A 26 2.69 -11.66 12.53
CA GLY A 26 1.97 -11.41 11.30
C GLY A 26 2.42 -12.30 10.14
N ALA A 27 1.57 -12.44 9.13
CA ALA A 27 1.91 -13.08 7.87
C ALA A 27 1.14 -12.39 6.75
N GLY A 28 1.83 -12.08 5.64
CA GLY A 28 1.24 -11.59 4.41
C GLY A 28 1.25 -12.67 3.33
N ALA A 29 0.85 -12.30 2.11
CA ALA A 29 0.91 -13.19 0.95
C ALA A 29 2.34 -13.66 0.63
N TRP A 30 3.35 -12.84 0.96
CA TRP A 30 4.75 -13.03 0.53
C TRP A 30 5.76 -13.15 1.67
N SER A 31 5.34 -12.97 2.93
CA SER A 31 6.25 -12.91 4.06
C SER A 31 5.63 -13.42 5.38
N ARG A 32 6.51 -13.79 6.32
CA ARG A 32 6.15 -14.08 7.72
C ARG A 32 6.94 -13.19 8.65
N CYS A 33 6.30 -12.67 9.69
CA CYS A 33 6.85 -11.74 10.66
C CYS A 33 6.82 -12.35 12.06
N PHE A 34 7.97 -12.33 12.74
CA PHE A 34 8.12 -12.79 14.11
C PHE A 34 8.64 -11.67 15.00
N GLY A 35 7.97 -11.40 16.11
CA GLY A 35 8.50 -10.53 17.17
C GLY A 35 9.50 -11.30 18.02
N PHE A 36 10.52 -10.62 18.52
CA PHE A 36 11.49 -11.18 19.47
C PHE A 36 12.09 -10.07 20.34
N ARG A 37 12.78 -10.47 21.40
CA ARG A 37 13.57 -9.55 22.25
C ARG A 37 15.06 -9.86 22.16
N GLN A 38 15.86 -8.80 22.10
CA GLN A 38 17.32 -8.85 22.24
C GLN A 38 17.72 -7.93 23.39
N GLY A 39 17.91 -8.51 24.59
CA GLY A 39 18.05 -7.71 25.81
C GLY A 39 16.77 -6.92 26.10
N ASP A 40 16.90 -5.59 26.19
CA ASP A 40 15.77 -4.70 26.45
C ASP A 40 15.02 -4.28 25.17
N ASP A 41 15.63 -4.49 23.99
CA ASP A 41 15.08 -4.08 22.70
C ASP A 41 13.99 -5.05 22.22
N GLU A 42 12.86 -4.49 21.79
CA GLU A 42 11.81 -5.21 21.09
C GLU A 42 11.95 -5.04 19.57
N LEU A 43 12.11 -6.17 18.88
CA LEU A 43 12.39 -6.21 17.46
C LEU A 43 11.41 -7.15 16.74
N VAL A 44 11.36 -7.01 15.42
CA VAL A 44 10.70 -7.97 14.54
C VAL A 44 11.66 -8.45 13.48
N ILE A 45 11.54 -9.72 13.10
CA ILE A 45 12.21 -10.30 11.93
C ILE A 45 11.15 -10.73 10.93
N ARG A 46 11.29 -10.27 9.69
CA ARG A 46 10.48 -10.70 8.54
C ARG A 46 11.30 -11.61 7.65
N PHE A 47 10.68 -12.69 7.16
CA PHE A 47 11.26 -13.60 6.17
C PHE A 47 10.42 -13.56 4.90
N GLY A 48 11.07 -13.40 3.74
CA GLY A 48 10.39 -13.24 2.45
C GLY A 48 11.27 -13.63 1.27
N GLN A 49 10.67 -13.66 0.08
CA GLN A 49 11.35 -14.01 -1.18
C GLN A 49 11.89 -12.80 -1.94
N TYR A 50 11.37 -11.59 -1.67
CA TYR A 50 11.64 -10.39 -2.45
C TYR A 50 12.42 -9.38 -1.60
N VAL A 51 13.72 -9.27 -1.85
CA VAL A 51 14.59 -8.33 -1.11
C VAL A 51 14.20 -6.87 -1.36
N ASP A 52 13.68 -6.56 -2.54
CA ASP A 52 13.31 -5.19 -2.92
C ASP A 52 12.26 -4.61 -1.97
N ASP A 53 11.32 -5.42 -1.46
CA ASP A 53 10.32 -4.96 -0.49
C ASP A 53 10.99 -4.46 0.80
N PHE A 54 11.99 -5.18 1.29
CA PHE A 54 12.76 -4.77 2.48
C PHE A 54 13.64 -3.56 2.23
N VAL A 55 14.24 -3.46 1.03
CA VAL A 55 15.01 -2.27 0.68
C VAL A 55 14.10 -1.03 0.62
N LYS A 56 12.87 -1.16 0.10
CA LYS A 56 11.91 -0.06 0.09
C LYS A 56 11.50 0.36 1.49
N ASP A 57 11.29 -0.58 2.41
CA ASP A 57 11.04 -0.23 3.82
C ASP A 57 12.20 0.56 4.43
N GLN A 58 13.45 0.11 4.20
CA GLN A 58 14.63 0.81 4.69
C GLN A 58 14.73 2.23 4.11
N LEU A 59 14.47 2.39 2.82
CA LEU A 59 14.48 3.69 2.17
C LEU A 59 13.35 4.59 2.68
N ALA A 60 12.16 4.05 2.90
CA ALA A 60 10.99 4.79 3.35
C ALA A 60 11.19 5.42 4.73
N HIS A 61 12.02 4.84 5.60
CA HIS A 61 12.35 5.42 6.90
C HIS A 61 12.90 6.85 6.82
N ARG A 62 13.48 7.28 5.69
CA ARG A 62 13.91 8.68 5.50
C ARG A 62 12.76 9.71 5.56
N TYR A 63 11.52 9.27 5.35
CA TYR A 63 10.32 10.09 5.41
C TYR A 63 9.69 10.10 6.81
N ALA A 64 10.26 9.35 7.76
CA ALA A 64 9.76 9.24 9.11
C ALA A 64 9.75 10.61 9.80
N ASN A 65 8.62 10.93 10.43
CA ASN A 65 8.45 12.11 11.26
C ASN A 65 7.31 11.84 12.28
N PRO A 66 7.05 12.73 13.25
CA PRO A 66 6.02 12.47 14.26
C PRO A 66 4.60 12.22 13.72
N ASP A 67 4.25 12.78 12.56
CA ASP A 67 2.95 12.57 11.90
C ASP A 67 2.94 11.32 11.00
N LEU A 68 4.12 10.84 10.58
CA LEU A 68 4.32 9.63 9.77
C LEU A 68 5.39 8.73 10.40
N PRO A 69 5.08 8.00 11.47
CA PRO A 69 6.03 7.10 12.10
C PRO A 69 6.27 5.88 11.21
N ILE A 70 7.53 5.69 10.79
CA ILE A 70 7.97 4.54 9.99
C ILE A 70 9.05 3.83 10.81
N PRO A 71 8.90 2.55 11.16
CA PRO A 71 9.90 1.83 11.95
C PRO A 71 11.27 1.79 11.25
N GLU A 72 12.32 1.77 12.05
CA GLU A 72 13.68 1.69 11.53
C GLU A 72 14.01 0.24 11.14
N LEU A 73 14.48 0.06 9.91
CA LEU A 73 14.98 -1.23 9.44
C LEU A 73 16.48 -1.31 9.71
N LEU A 74 16.84 -2.16 10.68
CA LEU A 74 18.18 -2.29 11.24
C LEU A 74 19.09 -3.18 10.39
N GLU A 75 18.54 -4.25 9.79
CA GLU A 75 19.34 -5.20 9.02
C GLU A 75 18.52 -5.85 7.89
N ILE A 76 19.14 -6.01 6.72
CA ILE A 76 18.68 -6.90 5.64
C ILE A 76 19.75 -7.95 5.40
N GLY A 77 19.35 -9.21 5.24
CA GLY A 77 20.29 -10.27 4.88
C GLY A 77 19.65 -11.43 4.15
N THR A 78 20.47 -12.43 3.83
CA THR A 78 20.05 -13.63 3.10
C THR A 78 19.80 -14.80 4.05
N THR A 79 18.87 -15.66 3.67
CA THR A 79 18.70 -17.01 4.23
C THR A 79 18.96 -18.05 3.14
N ASN A 80 18.93 -19.34 3.48
CA ASN A 80 19.10 -20.42 2.49
C ASN A 80 18.01 -20.44 1.41
N SER A 81 16.87 -19.79 1.64
CA SER A 81 15.69 -19.86 0.77
C SER A 81 15.10 -18.50 0.44
N GLY A 82 15.82 -17.40 0.66
CA GLY A 82 15.33 -16.05 0.41
C GLY A 82 16.05 -15.02 1.26
N TYR A 83 15.31 -14.11 1.85
CA TYR A 83 15.84 -12.96 2.59
C TYR A 83 15.18 -12.82 3.96
N TYR A 84 15.82 -12.06 4.84
CA TYR A 84 15.23 -11.57 6.07
C TYR A 84 15.49 -10.07 6.25
N ALA A 85 14.63 -9.44 7.05
CA ALA A 85 14.82 -8.08 7.53
C ALA A 85 14.52 -7.97 9.02
N ILE A 86 15.37 -7.29 9.78
CA ILE A 86 15.16 -6.97 11.19
C ILE A 86 14.84 -5.48 11.31
N SER A 87 13.78 -5.15 12.04
CA SER A 87 13.37 -3.77 12.30
C SER A 87 12.91 -3.57 13.75
N THR A 88 12.82 -2.33 14.18
CA THR A 88 12.21 -1.97 15.47
C THR A 88 10.76 -2.46 15.53
N ARG A 89 10.32 -2.97 16.68
CA ARG A 89 8.94 -3.42 16.87
C ARG A 89 8.03 -2.25 17.20
N VAL A 90 6.84 -2.25 16.61
CA VAL A 90 5.74 -1.36 16.96
C VAL A 90 4.55 -2.24 17.33
N HIS A 91 3.79 -1.81 18.34
CA HIS A 91 2.57 -2.45 18.79
C HIS A 91 1.35 -1.62 18.42
N GLY A 92 0.18 -2.22 18.47
CA GLY A 92 -1.08 -1.55 18.20
C GLY A 92 -2.09 -2.44 17.47
N THR A 93 -3.24 -1.84 17.20
CA THR A 93 -4.33 -2.46 16.44
C THR A 93 -4.19 -2.08 14.98
N PRO A 94 -4.24 -3.03 14.02
CA PRO A 94 -4.30 -2.71 12.60
C PRO A 94 -5.42 -1.72 12.30
N LEU A 95 -5.15 -0.72 11.45
CA LEU A 95 -6.08 0.36 11.12
C LEU A 95 -7.45 -0.17 10.67
N GLU A 96 -7.46 -1.23 9.86
CA GLU A 96 -8.70 -1.84 9.39
C GLU A 96 -9.47 -2.64 10.45
N ASN A 97 -8.90 -2.87 11.62
CA ASN A 97 -9.52 -3.62 12.71
C ASN A 97 -10.00 -2.72 13.87
N VAL A 98 -9.87 -1.40 13.75
CA VAL A 98 -10.36 -0.46 14.78
C VAL A 98 -11.89 -0.40 14.80
N THR A 99 -12.48 -0.07 15.95
CA THR A 99 -13.94 0.18 16.04
C THR A 99 -14.33 1.50 15.37
N SER A 100 -15.62 1.73 15.12
CA SER A 100 -16.11 2.99 14.56
C SER A 100 -15.76 4.21 15.42
N GLU A 101 -15.76 4.07 16.76
CA GLU A 101 -15.35 5.13 17.68
C GLU A 101 -13.85 5.41 17.58
N GLN A 102 -13.04 4.34 17.52
CA GLN A 102 -11.59 4.46 17.33
C GLN A 102 -11.24 5.04 15.95
N TRP A 103 -12.00 4.70 14.91
CA TRP A 103 -11.87 5.28 13.58
C TRP A 103 -12.06 6.79 13.61
N GLN A 104 -13.13 7.28 14.24
CA GLN A 104 -13.37 8.72 14.40
C GLN A 104 -12.20 9.41 15.12
N ALA A 105 -11.65 8.76 16.15
CA ALA A 105 -10.53 9.31 16.91
C ALA A 105 -9.20 9.32 16.11
N VAL A 106 -8.99 8.35 15.21
CA VAL A 106 -7.74 8.23 14.43
C VAL A 106 -7.77 8.99 13.10
N ILE A 107 -8.92 9.52 12.67
CA ILE A 107 -9.01 10.31 11.43
C ILE A 107 -8.03 11.51 11.42
N PRO A 108 -7.97 12.38 12.45
CA PRO A 108 -7.03 13.50 12.43
C PRO A 108 -5.55 13.09 12.28
N PRO A 109 -5.01 12.11 13.04
CA PRO A 109 -3.64 11.66 12.82
C PRO A 109 -3.44 10.88 11.51
N LEU A 110 -4.45 10.17 11.01
CA LEU A 110 -4.37 9.57 9.66
C LEU A 110 -4.26 10.64 8.58
N VAL A 111 -5.04 11.72 8.67
CA VAL A 111 -4.96 12.88 7.77
C VAL A 111 -3.59 13.54 7.87
N ALA A 112 -3.02 13.65 9.07
CA ALA A 112 -1.66 14.17 9.26
C ALA A 112 -0.61 13.28 8.55
N ALA A 113 -0.73 11.94 8.66
CA ALA A 113 0.15 11.00 7.96
C ALA A 113 0.03 11.10 6.43
N LEU A 114 -1.20 11.20 5.90
CA LEU A 114 -1.45 11.39 4.47
C LEU A 114 -0.87 12.73 3.96
N GLU A 115 -0.99 13.80 4.75
CA GLU A 115 -0.37 15.09 4.44
C GLU A 115 1.15 15.04 4.50
N ALA A 116 1.72 14.34 5.48
CA ALA A 116 3.16 14.13 5.58
C ALA A 116 3.70 13.39 4.35
N MET A 117 2.99 12.39 3.83
CA MET A 117 3.34 11.74 2.57
C MET A 117 3.19 12.68 1.36
N ARG A 118 2.10 13.45 1.29
CA ARG A 118 1.87 14.43 0.21
C ARG A 118 2.98 15.49 0.13
N THR A 119 3.50 15.89 1.29
CA THR A 119 4.48 16.99 1.42
C THR A 119 5.91 16.54 1.66
N ALA A 120 6.16 15.22 1.68
CA ALA A 120 7.49 14.66 1.84
C ALA A 120 8.47 15.22 0.80
N ASP A 121 9.68 15.56 1.23
CA ASP A 121 10.73 16.01 0.32
C ASP A 121 11.27 14.83 -0.50
N ILE A 122 10.80 14.76 -1.75
CA ILE A 122 11.24 13.78 -2.75
C ILE A 122 12.08 14.45 -3.85
N SER A 123 12.66 15.62 -3.59
CA SER A 123 13.45 16.38 -4.58
C SER A 123 14.70 15.62 -5.05
N ALA A 124 15.24 14.74 -4.21
CA ALA A 124 16.37 13.87 -4.53
C ALA A 124 15.98 12.62 -5.37
N THR A 125 14.70 12.45 -5.72
CA THR A 125 14.20 11.29 -6.47
C THR A 125 13.60 11.70 -7.80
N THR A 126 13.51 10.75 -8.73
CA THR A 126 12.97 10.99 -10.08
C THR A 126 11.89 9.99 -10.48
N GLY A 127 11.11 10.36 -11.51
CA GLY A 127 10.12 9.47 -12.16
C GLY A 127 8.83 9.27 -11.36
N PHE A 128 7.91 8.52 -11.96
CA PHE A 128 6.59 8.17 -11.45
C PHE A 128 6.41 6.66 -11.34
N GLY A 129 5.47 6.23 -10.49
CA GLY A 129 5.18 4.82 -10.25
C GLY A 129 6.13 4.18 -9.23
N GLY A 130 6.23 2.85 -9.28
CA GLY A 130 7.07 2.07 -8.39
C GLY A 130 8.55 2.44 -8.51
N TRP A 131 9.19 2.61 -7.35
CA TRP A 131 10.61 2.89 -7.23
C TRP A 131 11.37 1.70 -6.66
N GLY A 132 12.59 1.51 -7.13
CA GLY A 132 13.46 0.41 -6.75
C GLY A 132 14.44 0.77 -5.63
N SER A 133 15.48 -0.04 -5.48
CA SER A 133 16.54 0.12 -4.46
C SER A 133 17.34 1.43 -4.54
N GLU A 134 17.28 2.14 -5.67
CA GLU A 134 17.88 3.47 -5.82
C GLU A 134 16.94 4.61 -5.38
N GLY A 135 15.70 4.29 -5.01
CA GLY A 135 14.69 5.28 -4.61
C GLY A 135 14.10 6.08 -5.78
N ASN A 136 14.46 5.76 -7.04
CA ASN A 136 13.94 6.37 -8.25
C ASN A 136 12.89 5.46 -8.91
N ALA A 137 11.83 6.08 -9.44
CA ALA A 137 10.81 5.40 -10.21
C ALA A 137 11.13 5.44 -11.71
N THR A 138 10.65 4.43 -12.43
CA THR A 138 11.08 4.17 -13.81
C THR A 138 10.24 4.86 -14.88
N LYS A 139 9.02 5.30 -14.53
CA LYS A 139 8.10 5.93 -15.50
C LYS A 139 8.37 7.41 -15.61
N THR A 140 8.30 7.94 -16.83
CA THR A 140 8.58 9.36 -17.07
C THR A 140 7.39 10.21 -16.64
N THR A 141 6.18 9.69 -16.79
CA THR A 141 4.94 10.40 -16.44
C THR A 141 4.00 9.53 -15.63
N TRP A 142 3.05 10.19 -14.95
CA TRP A 142 2.02 9.51 -14.19
C TRP A 142 1.09 8.68 -15.10
N SER A 143 0.71 9.21 -16.26
CA SER A 143 -0.14 8.47 -17.21
C SER A 143 0.56 7.22 -17.73
N GLU A 144 1.88 7.29 -17.97
CA GLU A 144 2.65 6.11 -18.36
C GLU A 144 2.61 5.02 -17.29
N HIS A 145 2.68 5.39 -16.01
CA HIS A 145 2.51 4.46 -14.90
C HIS A 145 1.12 3.84 -14.89
N LEU A 146 0.06 4.66 -14.92
CA LEU A 146 -1.32 4.17 -14.87
C LEU A 146 -1.64 3.22 -16.05
N LEU A 147 -1.23 3.59 -17.27
CA LEU A 147 -1.53 2.78 -18.46
C LEU A 147 -0.74 1.47 -18.50
N ALA A 148 0.35 1.35 -17.74
CA ALA A 148 1.09 0.12 -17.60
C ALA A 148 0.29 -1.00 -16.89
N VAL A 149 -0.87 -0.71 -16.28
CA VAL A 149 -1.76 -1.73 -15.70
C VAL A 149 -2.22 -2.78 -16.73
N ASN A 150 -2.23 -2.43 -18.02
CA ASN A 150 -2.62 -3.33 -19.09
C ASN A 150 -1.54 -4.36 -19.48
N LEU A 151 -0.31 -4.20 -18.99
CA LEU A 151 0.81 -5.07 -19.30
C LEU A 151 0.78 -6.36 -18.46
N ASP A 152 0.97 -7.49 -19.12
CA ASP A 152 1.12 -8.82 -18.48
C ASP A 152 2.50 -9.39 -18.84
N THR A 153 3.51 -9.04 -18.06
CA THR A 153 4.92 -9.31 -18.36
C THR A 153 5.55 -10.29 -17.34
N PRO A 154 6.49 -11.17 -17.76
CA PRO A 154 7.06 -12.21 -16.89
C PRO A 154 7.77 -11.72 -15.63
N ASP A 155 8.18 -10.45 -15.59
CA ASP A 155 8.82 -9.80 -14.44
C ASP A 155 7.82 -9.43 -13.33
N ARG A 156 6.51 -9.42 -13.61
CA ARG A 156 5.48 -9.12 -12.61
C ARG A 156 5.11 -10.35 -11.79
N ARG A 157 4.87 -10.15 -10.49
CA ARG A 157 4.41 -11.20 -9.57
C ARG A 157 3.09 -11.83 -10.01
N THR A 158 2.26 -11.08 -10.72
CA THR A 158 0.93 -11.49 -11.22
C THR A 158 0.95 -12.00 -12.66
N TYR A 159 2.11 -12.31 -13.24
CA TYR A 159 2.22 -12.74 -14.63
C TYR A 159 1.27 -13.91 -14.97
N GLY A 160 0.63 -13.81 -16.14
CA GLY A 160 -0.35 -14.78 -16.65
C GLY A 160 -1.78 -14.46 -16.25
N TRP A 161 -2.02 -13.33 -15.57
CA TRP A 161 -3.35 -12.89 -15.19
C TRP A 161 -4.25 -12.65 -16.40
N ARG A 162 -3.72 -12.14 -17.52
CA ARG A 162 -4.52 -11.80 -18.70
C ARG A 162 -5.15 -13.04 -19.31
N GLN A 163 -4.35 -14.08 -19.47
CA GLN A 163 -4.84 -15.36 -20.00
C GLN A 163 -5.92 -15.95 -19.07
N ARG A 164 -5.70 -15.90 -17.76
CA ARG A 164 -6.65 -16.39 -16.75
C ARG A 164 -7.98 -15.62 -16.81
N LEU A 165 -7.92 -14.28 -16.87
CA LEU A 165 -9.10 -13.42 -16.97
C LEU A 165 -9.94 -13.77 -18.21
N ALA A 166 -9.31 -13.78 -19.38
CA ALA A 166 -9.98 -14.07 -20.66
C ALA A 166 -10.59 -15.48 -20.71
N THR A 167 -9.95 -16.45 -20.05
CA THR A 167 -10.40 -17.86 -20.05
C THR A 167 -11.57 -18.09 -19.09
N HIS A 168 -11.54 -17.46 -17.92
CA HIS A 168 -12.41 -17.85 -16.80
C HIS A 168 -13.49 -16.81 -16.47
N SER A 169 -13.38 -15.56 -16.93
CA SER A 169 -14.37 -14.52 -16.62
C SER A 169 -14.58 -13.57 -17.80
N PRO A 170 -15.48 -13.91 -18.75
CA PRO A 170 -15.87 -13.01 -19.84
C PRO A 170 -16.43 -11.65 -19.34
N GLN A 171 -17.12 -11.67 -18.20
CA GLN A 171 -17.64 -10.46 -17.56
C GLN A 171 -16.50 -9.60 -16.99
N GLY A 172 -15.52 -10.22 -16.34
CA GLY A 172 -14.32 -9.54 -15.85
C GLY A 172 -13.49 -8.95 -16.99
N GLU A 173 -13.31 -9.68 -18.08
CA GLU A 173 -12.61 -9.20 -19.28
C GLU A 173 -13.34 -7.98 -19.89
N ALA A 174 -14.67 -8.03 -20.01
CA ALA A 174 -15.46 -6.89 -20.48
C ALA A 174 -15.33 -5.67 -19.55
N ALA A 175 -15.34 -5.87 -18.24
CA ALA A 175 -15.13 -4.80 -17.26
C ALA A 175 -13.72 -4.21 -17.34
N PHE A 176 -12.70 -5.05 -17.52
CA PHE A 176 -11.31 -4.60 -17.70
C PHE A 176 -11.18 -3.76 -18.98
N ALA A 177 -11.70 -4.25 -20.11
CA ALA A 177 -11.65 -3.55 -21.38
C ALA A 177 -12.35 -2.18 -21.31
N TRP A 178 -13.54 -2.12 -20.70
CA TRP A 178 -14.26 -0.87 -20.44
C TRP A 178 -13.43 0.10 -19.57
N GLY A 179 -12.93 -0.39 -18.43
CA GLY A 179 -12.19 0.45 -17.48
C GLY A 179 -10.89 0.97 -18.08
N TYR A 180 -10.16 0.13 -18.81
CA TYR A 180 -8.92 0.54 -19.46
C TYR A 180 -9.14 1.56 -20.57
N ALA A 181 -10.17 1.38 -21.40
CA ALA A 181 -10.54 2.36 -22.43
C ALA A 181 -10.88 3.72 -21.81
N LEU A 182 -11.58 3.74 -20.67
CA LEU A 182 -11.87 4.98 -19.96
C LEU A 182 -10.62 5.57 -19.29
N LEU A 183 -9.74 4.74 -18.73
CA LEU A 183 -8.49 5.21 -18.12
C LEU A 183 -7.62 5.95 -19.15
N GLN A 184 -7.59 5.48 -20.40
CA GLN A 184 -6.90 6.14 -21.50
C GLN A 184 -7.41 7.56 -21.79
N THR A 185 -8.66 7.89 -21.44
CA THR A 185 -9.23 9.21 -21.69
C THR A 185 -9.04 10.17 -20.51
N VAL A 186 -9.00 9.66 -19.27
CA VAL A 186 -8.91 10.47 -18.05
C VAL A 186 -7.52 10.56 -17.44
N ALA A 187 -6.61 9.64 -17.78
CA ALA A 187 -5.22 9.71 -17.33
C ALA A 187 -4.56 11.01 -17.80
N MET A 188 -3.86 11.68 -16.89
CA MET A 188 -3.20 12.95 -17.18
C MET A 188 -1.90 13.11 -16.39
N ASP A 189 -0.97 13.87 -16.99
CA ASP A 189 0.35 14.12 -16.40
C ASP A 189 0.40 15.39 -15.54
N ALA A 190 -0.64 16.23 -15.62
CA ALA A 190 -0.79 17.43 -14.82
C ALA A 190 -1.25 17.08 -13.38
N VAL A 191 -0.41 16.32 -12.67
CA VAL A 191 -0.61 15.90 -11.28
C VAL A 191 0.63 16.25 -10.44
N PRO A 192 0.47 16.47 -9.13
CA PRO A 192 1.61 16.52 -8.22
C PRO A 192 2.35 15.17 -8.22
N ARG A 193 3.67 15.21 -8.02
CA ARG A 193 4.49 14.04 -7.73
C ARG A 193 4.72 14.00 -6.22
N CYS A 194 4.05 13.08 -5.55
CA CYS A 194 4.08 12.90 -4.10
C CYS A 194 4.52 11.48 -3.73
N LEU A 195 4.99 11.26 -2.51
CA LEU A 195 5.16 9.92 -1.96
C LEU A 195 3.80 9.31 -1.69
N LEU A 196 3.60 8.06 -2.11
CA LEU A 196 2.38 7.28 -1.89
C LEU A 196 2.76 5.91 -1.33
N HIS A 197 1.98 5.41 -0.38
CA HIS A 197 2.10 4.07 0.18
C HIS A 197 1.38 3.02 -0.67
N CYS A 198 0.17 3.32 -1.13
CA CYS A 198 -0.69 2.46 -1.95
C CYS A 198 -1.05 1.10 -1.35
N ASP A 199 -1.03 0.97 -0.02
CA ASP A 199 -1.44 -0.29 0.66
C ASP A 199 -1.69 -0.11 2.17
N LEU A 200 -2.32 0.99 2.59
CA LEU A 200 -2.46 1.30 4.03
C LEU A 200 -3.45 0.39 4.78
N ILE A 201 -4.27 -0.39 4.06
CA ILE A 201 -5.37 -1.20 4.62
C ILE A 201 -5.07 -2.70 4.43
N ASN A 202 -3.98 -3.16 5.04
CA ASN A 202 -3.55 -4.57 5.02
C ASN A 202 -2.63 -4.87 6.22
N ARG A 203 -2.96 -4.35 7.40
CA ARG A 203 -2.14 -4.36 8.62
C ARG A 203 -0.85 -3.55 8.52
N ASN A 204 -0.76 -2.71 7.50
CA ASN A 204 0.37 -1.85 7.21
C ASN A 204 0.30 -0.52 7.96
N VAL A 205 -0.75 -0.29 8.73
CA VAL A 205 -0.86 0.83 9.67
C VAL A 205 -1.30 0.27 11.01
N LEU A 206 -0.54 0.56 12.07
CA LEU A 206 -0.93 0.25 13.45
C LEU A 206 -1.37 1.50 14.17
N VAL A 207 -2.41 1.35 14.99
CA VAL A 207 -3.03 2.40 15.80
C VAL A 207 -2.88 2.05 17.28
N GLU A 208 -2.39 3.00 18.06
CA GLU A 208 -2.28 2.90 19.52
C GLU A 208 -2.68 4.24 20.14
N ASP A 209 -3.50 4.21 21.18
CA ASP A 209 -3.99 5.41 21.90
C ASP A 209 -4.50 6.53 20.98
N ALA A 210 -5.31 6.16 19.98
CA ALA A 210 -5.86 7.06 18.96
C ALA A 210 -4.81 7.83 18.12
N LYS A 211 -3.60 7.28 17.98
CA LYS A 211 -2.54 7.79 17.11
C LYS A 211 -2.11 6.74 16.10
N ILE A 212 -1.54 7.19 14.98
CA ILE A 212 -0.77 6.31 14.12
C ILE A 212 0.51 5.94 14.89
N ALA A 213 0.70 4.66 15.18
CA ALA A 213 1.85 4.14 15.91
C ALA A 213 2.98 3.75 14.94
N GLY A 214 2.63 3.28 13.74
CA GLY A 214 3.59 2.92 12.70
C GLY A 214 2.94 2.66 11.35
N VAL A 215 3.70 2.93 10.29
CA VAL A 215 3.36 2.65 8.88
C VAL A 215 4.45 1.75 8.28
N PHE A 216 4.05 0.58 7.78
CA PHE A 216 4.92 -0.54 7.41
C PHE A 216 4.66 -1.00 5.98
N ASP A 217 5.56 -1.81 5.42
CA ASP A 217 5.38 -2.47 4.14
C ASP A 217 5.19 -1.50 2.97
N TRP A 218 6.27 -0.78 2.69
CA TRP A 218 6.36 0.15 1.58
C TRP A 218 6.63 -0.58 0.25
N GLY A 219 6.41 -1.90 0.17
CA GLY A 219 6.60 -2.70 -1.05
C GLY A 219 5.75 -2.19 -2.23
N CYS A 220 4.54 -1.72 -1.96
CA CYS A 220 3.61 -1.16 -2.95
C CYS A 220 3.79 0.35 -3.21
N SER A 221 4.64 1.02 -2.43
CA SER A 221 4.79 2.48 -2.52
C SER A 221 5.28 2.98 -3.88
N ILE A 222 4.82 4.16 -4.27
CA ILE A 222 5.09 4.77 -5.57
C ILE A 222 5.29 6.29 -5.44
N TYR A 223 5.74 6.94 -6.51
CA TYR A 223 5.60 8.39 -6.66
C TYR A 223 4.49 8.74 -7.63
N GLY A 224 3.57 9.61 -7.21
CA GLY A 224 2.40 9.92 -8.02
C GLY A 224 1.43 10.91 -7.41
N ASP A 225 0.19 10.85 -7.90
CA ASP A 225 -0.89 11.71 -7.46
C ASP A 225 -1.36 11.35 -6.04
N HIS A 226 -1.22 12.27 -5.07
CA HIS A 226 -1.71 12.09 -3.70
C HIS A 226 -3.20 11.77 -3.56
N LEU A 227 -4.04 12.06 -4.56
CA LEU A 227 -5.45 11.64 -4.54
C LEU A 227 -5.60 10.11 -4.59
N TYR A 228 -4.57 9.37 -4.98
CA TYR A 228 -4.57 7.92 -5.05
C TYR A 228 -4.77 7.27 -3.67
N GLU A 229 -4.24 7.85 -2.60
CA GLU A 229 -4.46 7.33 -1.23
C GLU A 229 -5.92 7.44 -0.81
N LEU A 230 -6.54 8.61 -1.00
CA LEU A 230 -7.97 8.78 -0.74
C LEU A 230 -8.79 7.83 -1.62
N ALA A 231 -8.43 7.70 -2.90
CA ALA A 231 -9.11 6.81 -3.81
C ALA A 231 -9.02 5.35 -3.37
N TRP A 232 -7.92 4.93 -2.74
CA TRP A 232 -7.76 3.59 -2.16
C TRP A 232 -8.77 3.32 -1.04
N PHE A 233 -8.87 4.22 -0.06
CA PHE A 233 -9.86 4.09 1.02
C PHE A 233 -11.29 4.01 0.47
N GLU A 234 -11.63 4.86 -0.49
CA GLU A 234 -12.97 4.90 -1.08
C GLU A 234 -13.28 3.70 -1.94
N PHE A 235 -12.26 3.16 -2.61
CA PHE A 235 -12.37 1.94 -3.36
C PHE A 235 -12.72 0.76 -2.46
N TRP A 236 -12.03 0.62 -1.33
CA TRP A 236 -12.22 -0.50 -0.42
C TRP A 236 -13.31 -0.32 0.65
N ALA A 237 -13.90 0.87 0.77
CA ALA A 237 -14.93 1.19 1.76
C ALA A 237 -16.07 0.13 1.89
N PRO A 238 -16.60 -0.47 0.81
CA PRO A 238 -17.65 -1.50 0.93
C PRO A 238 -17.24 -2.76 1.70
N TRP A 239 -15.94 -3.09 1.74
CA TRP A 239 -15.40 -4.23 2.49
C TRP A 239 -15.00 -3.86 3.93
N LEU A 240 -15.07 -2.57 4.28
CA LEU A 240 -14.60 -2.01 5.54
C LEU A 240 -15.68 -1.11 6.16
N PRO A 241 -16.89 -1.65 6.44
CA PRO A 241 -18.04 -0.85 6.86
C PRO A 241 -17.84 -0.05 8.16
N GLN A 242 -16.87 -0.44 8.99
CA GLN A 242 -16.47 0.24 10.22
C GLN A 242 -15.65 1.51 9.97
N LEU A 243 -15.00 1.63 8.80
CA LEU A 243 -14.22 2.80 8.42
C LEU A 243 -15.11 3.73 7.61
N ASP A 244 -15.78 4.68 8.26
CA ASP A 244 -16.53 5.71 7.55
C ASP A 244 -15.58 6.64 6.78
N VAL A 245 -15.34 6.31 5.51
CA VAL A 245 -14.44 7.04 4.62
C VAL A 245 -14.97 8.44 4.28
N SER A 246 -16.27 8.71 4.47
CA SER A 246 -16.81 10.05 4.24
C SER A 246 -16.25 11.06 5.24
N LEU A 247 -16.01 10.63 6.49
CA LEU A 247 -15.37 11.45 7.52
C LEU A 247 -13.89 11.70 7.18
N LEU A 248 -13.17 10.68 6.69
CA LEU A 248 -11.78 10.84 6.22
C LEU A 248 -11.70 11.85 5.06
N ARG A 249 -12.58 11.73 4.06
CA ARG A 249 -12.65 12.69 2.95
C ARG A 249 -12.89 14.11 3.46
N ALA A 250 -13.88 14.30 4.34
CA ALA A 250 -14.22 15.60 4.88
C ALA A 250 -13.04 16.24 5.62
N GLU A 251 -12.33 15.48 6.45
CA GLU A 251 -11.18 15.98 7.21
C GLU A 251 -9.98 16.29 6.30
N LEU A 252 -9.69 15.45 5.29
CA LEU A 252 -8.67 15.75 4.28
C LEU A 252 -8.98 17.04 3.52
N GLU A 253 -10.23 17.22 3.08
CA GLU A 253 -10.66 18.44 2.40
C GLU A 253 -10.53 19.67 3.30
N ALA A 254 -10.93 19.56 4.57
CA ALA A 254 -10.77 20.64 5.55
C ALA A 254 -9.28 21.00 5.76
N ARG A 255 -8.40 19.99 5.85
CA ARG A 255 -6.95 20.16 5.98
C ARG A 255 -6.34 20.84 4.77
N TRP A 256 -6.73 20.48 3.56
CA TRP A 256 -6.29 21.14 2.33
C TRP A 256 -6.75 22.60 2.29
N GLN A 257 -8.02 22.87 2.61
CA GLN A 257 -8.52 24.24 2.68
C GLN A 257 -7.76 25.09 3.71
N ALA A 258 -7.48 24.54 4.89
CA ALA A 258 -6.73 25.23 5.95
C ALA A 258 -5.30 25.61 5.54
N THR A 259 -4.70 24.88 4.60
CA THR A 259 -3.35 25.16 4.07
C THR A 259 -3.38 25.90 2.73
N GLY A 260 -4.55 26.32 2.25
CA GLY A 260 -4.72 27.00 0.96
C GLY A 260 -4.50 26.08 -0.25
N TYR A 261 -4.56 24.76 -0.05
CA TYR A 261 -4.42 23.77 -1.09
C TYR A 261 -5.78 23.37 -1.67
N ALA A 262 -5.87 23.29 -3.00
CA ALA A 262 -7.05 22.79 -3.69
C ALA A 262 -6.61 21.93 -4.89
N PRO A 263 -6.93 20.62 -4.92
CA PRO A 263 -6.61 19.77 -6.06
C PRO A 263 -7.32 20.25 -7.33
N THR A 264 -6.55 20.63 -8.36
CA THR A 264 -7.10 20.93 -9.69
C THR A 264 -7.57 19.65 -10.38
N LYS A 265 -8.64 19.71 -11.20
CA LYS A 265 -9.20 18.55 -11.94
C LYS A 265 -9.43 17.34 -11.04
N LYS A 266 -9.93 17.58 -9.83
CA LYS A 266 -10.08 16.57 -8.77
C LYS A 266 -10.94 15.39 -9.22
N ALA A 267 -12.05 15.64 -9.92
CA ALA A 267 -12.96 14.60 -10.36
C ALA A 267 -12.29 13.65 -11.37
N GLU A 268 -11.61 14.21 -12.37
CA GLU A 268 -10.90 13.45 -13.40
C GLU A 268 -9.73 12.66 -12.83
N ARG A 269 -8.97 13.26 -11.88
CA ARG A 269 -7.87 12.59 -11.21
C ARG A 269 -8.34 11.46 -10.30
N LEU A 270 -9.42 11.65 -9.55
CA LEU A 270 -10.05 10.57 -8.77
C LEU A 270 -10.56 9.46 -9.69
N ALA A 271 -11.19 9.80 -10.82
CA ALA A 271 -11.63 8.81 -11.81
C ALA A 271 -10.45 7.96 -12.33
N ALA A 272 -9.32 8.59 -12.67
CA ALA A 272 -8.12 7.86 -13.07
C ALA A 272 -7.59 6.93 -11.96
N CYS A 273 -7.63 7.37 -10.70
CA CYS A 273 -7.22 6.55 -9.56
C CYS A 273 -8.14 5.35 -9.37
N TYR A 274 -9.46 5.53 -9.34
CA TYR A 274 -10.41 4.42 -9.15
C TYR A 274 -10.32 3.39 -10.28
N LEU A 275 -10.15 3.84 -11.53
CA LEU A 275 -9.96 2.95 -12.67
C LEU A 275 -8.69 2.14 -12.52
N HIS A 276 -7.58 2.79 -12.19
CA HIS A 276 -6.32 2.07 -12.02
C HIS A 276 -6.38 1.06 -10.88
N ILE A 277 -6.87 1.45 -9.71
CA ILE A 277 -7.04 0.56 -8.55
C ILE A 277 -7.93 -0.62 -8.94
N GLY A 278 -9.07 -0.37 -9.59
CA GLY A 278 -9.96 -1.43 -10.05
C GLY A 278 -9.30 -2.38 -11.03
N LEU A 279 -8.65 -1.87 -12.08
CA LEU A 279 -7.99 -2.67 -13.11
C LEU A 279 -6.85 -3.53 -12.53
N ASP A 280 -6.03 -2.96 -11.65
CA ASP A 280 -4.93 -3.68 -10.99
C ASP A 280 -5.46 -4.84 -10.12
N HIS A 281 -6.56 -4.61 -9.40
CA HIS A 281 -7.17 -5.66 -8.58
C HIS A 281 -7.98 -6.68 -9.38
N LEU A 282 -8.53 -6.33 -10.55
CA LEU A 282 -9.06 -7.32 -11.48
C LEU A 282 -7.93 -8.25 -11.97
N ALA A 283 -6.76 -7.70 -12.29
CA ALA A 283 -5.59 -8.50 -12.68
C ALA A 283 -5.12 -9.40 -11.52
N TYR A 284 -4.99 -8.85 -10.30
CA TYR A 284 -4.60 -9.63 -9.12
C TYR A 284 -5.60 -10.76 -8.81
N ASN A 285 -6.90 -10.46 -8.77
CA ASN A 285 -7.93 -11.45 -8.47
C ASN A 285 -8.00 -12.55 -9.55
N ALA A 286 -7.77 -12.20 -10.83
CA ALA A 286 -7.66 -13.19 -11.90
C ALA A 286 -6.41 -14.08 -11.74
N TYR A 287 -5.29 -13.51 -11.30
CA TYR A 287 -4.07 -14.26 -11.02
C TYR A 287 -4.29 -15.30 -9.90
N VAL A 288 -4.87 -14.90 -8.76
CA VAL A 288 -5.13 -15.82 -7.64
C VAL A 288 -6.34 -16.74 -7.87
N GLY A 289 -7.18 -16.43 -8.86
CA GLY A 289 -8.37 -17.22 -9.21
C GLY A 289 -9.59 -16.92 -8.34
N ASP A 290 -9.65 -15.75 -7.72
CA ASP A 290 -10.79 -15.29 -6.92
C ASP A 290 -11.80 -14.53 -7.80
N TRP A 291 -12.67 -15.29 -8.46
CA TRP A 291 -13.63 -14.74 -9.42
C TRP A 291 -14.78 -13.98 -8.77
N GLU A 292 -15.13 -14.30 -7.53
CA GLU A 292 -16.19 -13.61 -6.78
C GLU A 292 -15.73 -12.19 -6.41
N THR A 293 -14.56 -12.08 -5.77
CA THR A 293 -13.97 -10.78 -5.42
C THR A 293 -13.65 -9.98 -6.67
N LEU A 294 -13.25 -10.62 -7.76
CA LEU A 294 -13.03 -9.96 -9.05
C LEU A 294 -14.29 -9.23 -9.54
N LEU A 295 -15.44 -9.90 -9.56
CA LEU A 295 -16.68 -9.29 -10.05
C LEU A 295 -17.18 -8.20 -9.10
N ALA A 296 -17.04 -8.38 -7.79
CA ALA A 296 -17.37 -7.33 -6.82
C ALA A 296 -16.46 -6.08 -6.99
N THR A 297 -15.16 -6.29 -7.26
CA THR A 297 -14.19 -5.23 -7.59
C THR A 297 -14.59 -4.48 -8.86
N ALA A 298 -15.03 -5.20 -9.90
CA ALA A 298 -15.49 -4.60 -11.15
C ALA A 298 -16.72 -3.70 -10.94
N GLU A 299 -17.70 -4.15 -10.15
CA GLU A 299 -18.90 -3.36 -9.86
C GLU A 299 -18.58 -2.13 -9.01
N GLN A 300 -17.67 -2.25 -8.04
CA GLN A 300 -17.21 -1.12 -7.26
C GLN A 300 -16.52 -0.06 -8.13
N MET A 301 -15.64 -0.48 -9.05
CA MET A 301 -14.99 0.41 -10.01
C MET A 301 -16.03 1.20 -10.84
N LYS A 302 -17.05 0.52 -11.38
CA LYS A 302 -18.14 1.16 -12.14
C LYS A 302 -18.95 2.15 -11.29
N ARG A 303 -19.25 1.77 -10.04
CA ARG A 303 -20.03 2.60 -9.10
C ARG A 303 -19.32 3.91 -8.81
N LEU A 304 -18.02 3.87 -8.50
CA LEU A 304 -17.24 5.07 -8.20
C LEU A 304 -17.13 5.99 -9.41
N ILE A 305 -16.92 5.42 -10.59
CA ILE A 305 -16.85 6.21 -11.82
C ILE A 305 -18.16 6.92 -12.13
N THR A 306 -19.29 6.24 -11.93
CA THR A 306 -20.61 6.86 -12.05
C THR A 306 -20.79 8.00 -11.03
N ALA A 307 -20.23 7.87 -9.83
CA ALA A 307 -20.37 8.87 -8.77
C ALA A 307 -19.53 10.14 -8.99
N VAL A 308 -18.43 10.07 -9.75
CA VAL A 308 -17.56 11.23 -10.04
C VAL A 308 -17.69 11.78 -11.45
N SER A 309 -18.41 11.09 -12.33
CA SER A 309 -18.75 11.62 -13.65
C SER A 309 -19.84 12.70 -13.51
N PRO A 310 -19.71 13.87 -14.17
CA PRO A 310 -20.79 14.83 -14.23
C PRO A 310 -22.02 14.20 -14.94
N PRO A 311 -23.26 14.54 -14.52
CA PRO A 311 -24.49 14.06 -15.15
C PRO A 311 -24.62 14.51 -16.61
#